data_AF-A0A6G3MM24-F1
#
_entry.id   AF-A0A6G3MM24-F1
#
_cell.length_a   1.000
_cell.length_b   1.000
_cell.length_c   1.000
_cell.angle_alpha   90.00
_cell.angle_beta   90.00
_cell.angle_gamma   90.00
#
_symmetry.space_group_name_H-M   'P 1'
#
loop_
_entity.id
_entity.type
_entity.pdbx_description
1 polymer ?
#
loop_
_entity_poly.entity_id
_entity_poly.type
_entity_poly.pdbx_seq_one_letter_code
_entity_poly.pdbx_strand_id
1 'polypeptide(L)'
;INKNSVLLYKRICSSLLPNNYYDGFPIHTCCSEGQLETFQRVMGILNTVVPNCGICRENIQLLTCHAICSEYQDQFSEVHISEMNPKMVDSIIFFIPFEFVEIIYNSCKDVKFPNSMVSITTFMCTVGQGECNAEKFIHSLLTYSTFNITAKIIKSPVLN
;
A
#
# COMPACT_ATOMS: atom_id res chain seq x y z
N ILE A 1 6.62 15.87 13.41
CA ILE A 1 7.18 14.50 13.45
C ILE A 1 8.52 14.56 14.16
N ASN A 2 8.81 13.66 15.11
CA ASN A 2 10.09 13.68 15.82
C ASN A 2 11.23 13.10 14.92
N LYS A 3 12.48 13.15 15.37
CA LYS A 3 13.64 12.67 14.58
C LYS A 3 13.53 11.18 14.21
N ASN A 4 12.96 10.35 15.07
CA ASN A 4 12.84 8.91 14.84
C ASN A 4 11.81 8.62 13.75
N SER A 5 10.66 9.28 13.77
CA SER A 5 9.64 9.07 12.74
C SER A 5 10.02 9.66 11.38
N VAL A 6 10.89 10.67 11.32
CA VAL A 6 11.55 11.10 10.06
C VAL A 6 12.46 10.00 9.49
N LEU A 7 13.30 9.39 10.33
CA LEU A 7 14.16 8.28 9.90
C LEU A 7 13.35 7.07 9.46
N LEU A 8 12.26 6.79 10.17
CA LEU A 8 11.36 5.71 9.81
C LEU A 8 10.68 5.97 8.45
N TYR A 9 10.24 7.20 8.21
CA TYR A 9 9.62 7.57 6.93
C TYR A 9 10.60 7.39 5.78
N LYS A 10 11.84 7.87 5.94
CA LYS A 10 12.91 7.70 4.94
C LYS A 10 13.23 6.22 4.67
N ARG A 11 13.04 5.34 5.64
CA ARG A 11 13.26 3.90 5.45
C ARG A 11 12.13 3.25 4.65
N ILE A 12 10.89 3.69 4.86
CA ILE A 12 9.70 2.98 4.37
C ILE A 12 9.08 3.66 3.14
N CYS A 13 9.01 4.98 3.10
CA CYS A 13 8.37 5.72 2.03
C CYS A 13 9.30 6.75 1.38
N SER A 14 10.60 6.43 1.28
CA SER A 14 11.56 7.30 0.56
C SER A 14 11.19 7.53 -0.90
N SER A 15 10.46 6.62 -1.53
CA SER A 15 9.96 6.77 -2.90
C SER A 15 8.98 7.93 -3.07
N LEU A 16 8.38 8.42 -1.98
CA LEU A 16 7.50 9.59 -1.99
C LEU A 16 8.26 10.91 -1.80
N LEU A 17 9.55 10.86 -1.46
CA LEU A 17 10.35 12.08 -1.32
C LEU A 17 10.62 12.69 -2.70
N PRO A 18 10.60 14.03 -2.81
CA PRO A 18 10.90 14.69 -4.07
C PRO A 18 12.36 14.43 -4.48
N ASN A 19 12.64 14.42 -5.78
CA ASN A 19 13.98 14.10 -6.32
C ASN A 19 15.10 15.01 -5.78
N ASN A 20 14.77 16.24 -5.37
CA ASN A 20 15.70 17.22 -4.81
C ASN A 20 15.71 17.24 -3.27
N TYR A 21 15.19 16.20 -2.61
CA TYR A 21 15.16 16.11 -1.16
C TYR A 21 16.59 16.10 -0.57
N TYR A 22 16.78 16.82 0.54
CA TYR A 22 18.00 16.81 1.34
C TYR A 22 17.69 16.81 2.84
N ASP A 23 18.65 16.36 3.65
CA ASP A 23 18.50 16.31 5.11
C ASP A 23 18.29 17.72 5.67
N GLY A 24 17.17 17.93 6.38
CA GLY A 24 16.74 19.22 6.90
C GLY A 24 15.55 19.83 6.14
N PHE A 25 15.23 19.31 4.94
CA PHE A 25 14.00 19.68 4.25
C PHE A 25 12.78 19.05 4.94
N PRO A 26 11.67 19.80 5.13
CA PRO A 26 10.46 19.29 5.75
C PRO A 26 9.87 18.14 4.91
N ILE A 27 9.41 17.10 5.59
CA ILE A 27 8.64 16.01 4.97
C ILE A 27 7.16 16.34 5.16
N HIS A 28 6.46 16.52 4.04
CA HIS A 28 5.02 16.65 3.99
C HIS A 28 4.42 15.26 3.79
N THR A 29 3.47 14.88 4.65
CA THR A 29 2.87 13.54 4.65
C THR A 29 1.53 13.57 5.38
N CYS A 30 0.61 12.71 4.95
CA CYS A 30 -0.69 12.52 5.60
C CYS A 30 -0.69 11.43 6.69
N CYS A 31 0.43 10.72 6.91
CA CYS A 31 0.53 9.71 7.97
C CYS A 31 1.14 10.25 9.26
N SER A 32 0.56 9.82 10.38
CA SER A 32 1.11 9.98 11.72
C SER A 32 2.22 8.96 12.02
N GLU A 33 2.99 9.20 13.08
CA GLU A 33 4.01 8.28 13.57
C GLU A 33 3.44 6.88 13.88
N GLY A 34 2.29 6.81 14.55
CA GLY A 34 1.66 5.52 14.89
C GLY A 34 1.17 4.73 13.67
N GLN A 35 0.68 5.42 12.63
CA GLN A 35 0.34 4.77 11.36
C GLN A 35 1.60 4.21 10.67
N LEU A 36 2.70 4.97 10.71
CA LEU A 36 3.96 4.57 10.10
C LEU A 36 4.63 3.40 10.84
N GLU A 37 4.58 3.37 12.17
CA GLU A 37 5.05 2.22 12.98
C GLU A 37 4.21 0.96 12.74
N THR A 38 2.90 1.12 12.59
CA THR A 38 2.00 0.01 12.23
C THR A 38 2.34 -0.53 10.85
N PHE A 39 2.58 0.36 9.89
CA PHE A 39 3.01 -0.03 8.55
C PHE A 39 4.37 -0.73 8.56
N GLN A 40 5.34 -0.28 9.36
CA GLN A 40 6.63 -0.95 9.53
C GLN A 40 6.45 -2.42 9.95
N ARG A 41 5.55 -2.70 10.89
CA ARG A 41 5.27 -4.06 11.35
C ARG A 41 4.69 -4.93 10.23
N VAL A 42 3.74 -4.39 9.46
CA VAL A 42 3.15 -5.09 8.30
C VAL A 42 4.22 -5.39 7.24
N MET A 43 5.13 -4.44 6.96
CA MET A 43 6.25 -4.68 6.04
C MET A 43 7.25 -5.72 6.56
N GLY A 44 7.46 -5.81 7.88
CA GLY A 44 8.23 -6.89 8.49
C GLY A 44 7.65 -8.28 8.22
N ILE A 45 6.32 -8.41 8.28
CA ILE A 45 5.61 -9.65 7.92
C ILE A 45 5.80 -9.95 6.43
N LEU A 46 5.60 -8.95 5.57
CA LEU A 46 5.77 -9.11 4.12
C LEU A 46 7.20 -9.54 3.75
N ASN A 47 8.22 -8.97 4.40
CA ASN A 47 9.62 -9.37 4.22
C ASN A 47 9.86 -10.84 4.57
N THR A 48 9.12 -11.38 5.55
CA THR A 48 9.23 -12.77 5.98
C THR A 48 8.50 -13.72 5.03
N VAL A 49 7.35 -13.30 4.51
CA VAL A 49 6.50 -14.09 3.60
C VAL A 49 7.06 -14.12 2.18
N VAL A 50 7.65 -13.01 1.74
CA VAL A 50 8.15 -12.81 0.37
C VAL A 50 9.65 -12.49 0.38
N PRO A 51 10.54 -13.28 1.01
CA PRO A 51 11.94 -12.88 1.22
C PRO A 51 12.76 -12.82 -0.07
N ASN A 52 12.37 -13.57 -1.10
CA ASN A 52 13.18 -13.78 -2.31
C ASN A 52 12.84 -12.83 -3.48
N CYS A 53 11.83 -11.96 -3.36
CA CYS A 53 11.45 -11.02 -4.43
C CYS A 53 11.39 -9.58 -3.92
N GLY A 54 12.44 -8.80 -4.17
CA GLY A 54 12.50 -7.38 -3.77
C GLY A 54 11.41 -6.54 -4.44
N ILE A 55 11.22 -6.71 -5.75
CA ILE A 55 10.29 -5.91 -6.56
C ILE A 55 8.84 -6.09 -6.09
N CYS A 56 8.40 -7.32 -5.79
CA CYS A 56 7.05 -7.55 -5.24
C CYS A 56 6.84 -6.78 -3.94
N ARG A 57 7.83 -6.82 -3.03
CA ARG A 57 7.76 -6.11 -1.75
C ARG A 57 7.74 -4.60 -1.95
N GLU A 58 8.63 -4.08 -2.79
CA GLU A 58 8.74 -2.65 -3.10
C GLU A 58 7.45 -2.11 -3.73
N ASN A 59 6.82 -2.86 -4.64
CA ASN A 59 5.56 -2.46 -5.26
C ASN A 59 4.38 -2.44 -4.27
N ILE A 60 4.27 -3.44 -3.39
CA ILE A 60 3.25 -3.46 -2.32
C ILE A 60 3.49 -2.31 -1.32
N GLN A 61 4.75 -2.10 -0.96
CA GLN A 61 5.18 -1.03 -0.08
C GLN A 61 4.85 0.34 -0.69
N LEU A 62 5.12 0.54 -1.98
CA LEU A 62 4.81 1.76 -2.71
C LEU A 62 3.30 2.04 -2.74
N LEU A 63 2.49 1.03 -3.07
CA LEU A 63 1.02 1.16 -3.02
C LEU A 63 0.56 1.63 -1.65
N THR A 64 1.07 0.99 -0.59
CA THR A 64 0.66 1.30 0.77
C THR A 64 1.14 2.69 1.18
N CYS A 65 2.37 3.08 0.84
CA CYS A 65 2.89 4.44 1.04
C CYS A 65 1.98 5.49 0.40
N HIS A 66 1.54 5.30 -0.85
CA HIS A 66 0.59 6.22 -1.49
C HIS A 66 -0.74 6.24 -0.75
N ALA A 67 -1.25 5.07 -0.34
CA ALA A 67 -2.53 4.94 0.32
C ALA A 67 -2.58 5.58 1.72
N ILE A 68 -1.47 5.66 2.46
CA ILE A 68 -1.48 6.16 3.85
C ILE A 68 -0.66 7.42 4.10
N CYS A 69 0.42 7.66 3.34
CA CYS A 69 1.43 8.67 3.64
C CYS A 69 1.62 9.72 2.53
N SER A 70 0.98 9.58 1.36
CA SER A 70 1.09 10.60 0.32
C SER A 70 0.61 11.96 0.81
N GLU A 71 1.35 13.03 0.50
CA GLU A 71 0.87 14.40 0.74
C GLU A 71 -0.30 14.78 -0.18
N TYR A 72 -0.41 14.11 -1.34
CA TYR A 72 -1.46 14.30 -2.34
C TYR A 72 -2.57 13.23 -2.25
N GLN A 73 -2.71 12.60 -1.08
CA GLN A 73 -3.67 11.49 -0.88
C GLN A 73 -5.10 11.89 -1.26
N ASP A 74 -5.47 13.14 -1.07
CA ASP A 74 -6.77 13.73 -1.41
C ASP A 74 -7.09 13.72 -2.91
N GLN A 75 -6.09 13.66 -3.79
CA GLN A 75 -6.30 13.62 -5.23
C GLN A 75 -6.79 12.27 -5.75
N PHE A 76 -6.60 11.21 -4.97
CA PHE A 76 -6.91 9.83 -5.34
C PHE A 76 -7.53 9.05 -4.18
N SER A 77 -8.16 9.74 -3.25
CA SER A 77 -8.94 9.11 -2.20
C SER A 77 -10.16 9.92 -1.78
N GLU A 78 -11.17 9.21 -1.28
CA GLU A 78 -12.35 9.79 -0.65
C GLU A 78 -12.39 9.32 0.81
N VAL A 79 -12.52 10.27 1.72
CA VAL A 79 -12.43 10.04 3.17
C VAL A 79 -13.84 10.07 3.76
N HIS A 80 -14.26 8.98 4.40
CA HIS A 80 -15.54 8.92 5.11
C HIS A 80 -15.28 9.13 6.60
N ILE A 81 -15.85 10.22 7.12
CA ILE A 81 -15.67 10.66 8.50
C ILE A 81 -16.70 9.96 9.39
N SER A 82 -16.30 9.66 10.63
CA SER A 82 -17.19 9.03 11.61
C SER A 82 -18.39 9.88 11.97
N GLU A 83 -19.58 9.30 11.89
CA GLU A 83 -20.82 9.94 12.36
C GLU A 83 -20.79 10.23 13.87
N MET A 84 -20.05 9.41 14.63
CA MET A 84 -19.92 9.55 16.09
C MET A 84 -18.86 10.57 16.49
N ASN A 85 -17.83 10.79 15.67
CA ASN A 85 -16.76 11.73 15.96
C ASN A 85 -16.18 12.35 14.66
N PRO A 86 -16.47 13.63 14.37
CA PRO A 86 -16.04 14.28 13.14
C PRO A 86 -14.51 14.47 13.01
N LYS A 87 -13.73 14.13 14.05
CA LYS A 87 -12.26 14.11 14.01
C LYS A 87 -11.68 12.74 13.68
N MET A 88 -12.51 11.71 13.52
CA MET A 88 -12.09 10.34 13.23
C MET A 88 -12.49 9.97 11.81
N VAL A 89 -11.57 9.31 11.09
CA VAL A 89 -11.88 8.73 9.78
C VAL A 89 -12.34 7.29 9.99
N ASP A 90 -13.51 6.94 9.44
CA ASP A 90 -14.07 5.59 9.49
C ASP A 90 -13.55 4.72 8.34
N SER A 91 -13.48 5.27 7.13
CA SER A 91 -12.95 4.54 5.98
C SER A 91 -12.39 5.46 4.90
N ILE A 92 -11.58 4.89 4.01
CA ILE A 92 -11.04 5.55 2.83
C ILE A 92 -11.38 4.72 1.60
N ILE A 93 -11.94 5.36 0.57
CA ILE A 93 -11.98 4.81 -0.79
C ILE A 93 -10.72 5.28 -1.50
N PHE A 94 -9.91 4.34 -1.99
CA PHE A 94 -8.63 4.61 -2.64
C PHE A 94 -8.72 4.29 -4.13
N PHE A 95 -8.55 5.29 -4.98
CA PHE A 95 -8.69 5.17 -6.43
C PHE A 95 -7.36 4.77 -7.05
N ILE A 96 -7.31 3.63 -7.75
CA ILE A 96 -6.06 3.05 -8.25
C ILE A 96 -6.18 2.80 -9.76
N PRO A 97 -5.25 3.31 -10.60
CA PRO A 97 -5.19 2.93 -12.00
C PRO A 97 -4.97 1.43 -12.16
N PHE A 98 -5.70 0.80 -13.08
CA PHE A 98 -5.60 -0.64 -13.34
C PHE A 98 -4.18 -1.07 -13.73
N GLU A 99 -3.47 -0.24 -14.47
CA GLU A 99 -2.09 -0.49 -14.89
C GLU A 99 -1.16 -0.61 -13.68
N PHE A 100 -1.38 0.21 -12.64
CA PHE A 100 -0.60 0.10 -11.40
C PHE A 100 -0.93 -1.19 -10.63
N VAL A 101 -2.21 -1.57 -10.61
CA VAL A 101 -2.67 -2.85 -10.04
C VAL A 101 -2.02 -4.04 -10.76
N GLU A 102 -1.96 -4.01 -12.09
CA GLU A 102 -1.32 -5.06 -12.88
C GLU A 102 0.18 -5.15 -12.64
N ILE A 103 0.89 -4.02 -12.55
CA ILE A 103 2.33 -4.01 -12.25
C ILE A 103 2.60 -4.70 -10.91
N ILE A 104 1.83 -4.37 -9.87
CA ILE A 104 1.99 -4.97 -8.54
C ILE A 104 1.71 -6.48 -8.62
N TYR A 105 0.58 -6.90 -9.19
CA TYR A 105 0.24 -8.31 -9.29
C TYR A 105 1.27 -9.11 -10.11
N ASN A 106 1.69 -8.61 -11.27
CA ASN A 106 2.66 -9.28 -12.12
C ASN A 106 4.03 -9.43 -11.45
N SER A 107 4.42 -8.49 -10.58
CA SER A 107 5.65 -8.63 -9.78
C SER A 107 5.57 -9.72 -8.71
N CYS A 108 4.37 -10.17 -8.35
CA CYS A 108 4.11 -11.08 -7.23
C CYS A 108 3.58 -12.47 -7.66
N LYS A 109 2.93 -12.60 -8.82
CA LYS A 109 2.16 -13.81 -9.21
C LYS A 109 2.97 -15.11 -9.26
N ASP A 110 4.24 -15.02 -9.64
CA ASP A 110 5.15 -16.18 -9.78
C ASP A 110 6.01 -16.39 -8.53
N VAL A 111 5.85 -15.55 -7.50
CA VAL A 111 6.59 -15.65 -6.26
C VAL A 111 5.99 -16.75 -5.39
N LYS A 112 6.86 -17.60 -4.84
CA LYS A 112 6.47 -18.74 -3.99
C LYS A 112 6.88 -18.51 -2.54
N PHE A 113 6.17 -19.16 -1.63
CA PHE A 113 6.57 -19.23 -0.23
C PHE A 113 7.94 -19.89 -0.08
N PRO A 114 8.74 -19.48 0.93
CA PRO A 114 10.01 -20.14 1.23
C PRO A 114 9.81 -21.66 1.41
N ASN A 115 10.64 -22.45 0.75
CA ASN A 115 10.63 -23.92 0.83
C ASN A 115 9.28 -24.56 0.44
N SER A 116 8.45 -23.90 -0.36
CA SER A 116 7.14 -24.40 -0.80
C SER A 116 6.94 -24.15 -2.29
N MET A 117 6.07 -24.95 -2.91
CA MET A 117 5.64 -24.74 -4.30
C MET A 117 4.42 -23.80 -4.41
N VAL A 118 3.83 -23.42 -3.28
CA VAL A 118 2.62 -22.58 -3.22
C VAL A 118 2.99 -21.13 -3.55
N SER A 119 2.24 -20.53 -4.48
CA SER A 119 2.38 -19.11 -4.83
C SER A 119 1.86 -18.23 -3.70
N ILE A 120 2.50 -17.07 -3.48
CA ILE A 120 2.07 -16.10 -2.47
C ILE A 120 0.67 -15.55 -2.78
N THR A 121 0.33 -15.42 -4.07
CA THR A 121 -0.99 -14.90 -4.48
C THR A 121 -2.11 -15.87 -4.08
N THR A 122 -1.84 -17.18 -4.03
CA THR A 122 -2.82 -18.16 -3.51
C THR A 122 -3.17 -17.90 -2.05
N PHE A 123 -2.21 -17.47 -1.23
CA PHE A 123 -2.44 -17.20 0.18
C PHE A 123 -2.98 -15.80 0.44
N MET A 124 -2.45 -14.80 -0.26
CA MET A 124 -2.78 -13.39 -0.01
C MET A 124 -4.12 -12.97 -0.63
N CYS A 125 -4.65 -13.75 -1.58
CA CYS A 125 -5.86 -13.41 -2.33
C CYS A 125 -7.06 -14.14 -1.72
N THR A 126 -7.62 -13.55 -0.67
CA THR A 126 -8.69 -14.14 0.15
C THR A 126 -10.07 -13.60 -0.18
N VAL A 127 -10.16 -12.52 -0.97
CA VAL A 127 -11.41 -11.86 -1.33
C VAL A 127 -11.96 -12.40 -2.66
N GLY A 128 -13.25 -12.76 -2.65
CA GLY A 128 -14.00 -13.22 -3.82
C GLY A 128 -13.91 -14.73 -4.07
N GLN A 129 -14.63 -15.23 -5.07
CA GLN A 129 -14.61 -16.63 -5.49
C GLN A 129 -13.76 -16.80 -6.77
N GLY A 130 -13.17 -17.99 -6.99
CA GLY A 130 -12.41 -18.34 -8.18
C GLY A 130 -10.93 -17.92 -8.14
N GLU A 131 -10.24 -18.00 -9.28
CA GLU A 131 -8.80 -17.74 -9.36
C GLU A 131 -8.43 -16.31 -9.01
N CYS A 132 -7.22 -16.14 -8.45
CA CYS A 132 -6.70 -14.83 -8.11
C CYS A 132 -6.24 -14.07 -9.36
N ASN A 133 -6.70 -12.83 -9.50
CA ASN A 133 -6.27 -11.88 -10.52
C ASN A 133 -5.76 -10.58 -9.87
N ALA A 134 -5.31 -9.63 -10.69
CA ALA A 134 -4.73 -8.39 -10.20
C ALA A 134 -5.68 -7.59 -9.29
N GLU A 135 -6.96 -7.47 -9.68
CA GLU A 135 -7.97 -6.74 -8.89
C GLU A 135 -8.17 -7.39 -7.51
N LYS A 136 -8.45 -8.69 -7.47
CA LYS A 136 -8.67 -9.44 -6.21
C LYS A 136 -7.44 -9.40 -5.30
N PHE A 137 -6.24 -9.46 -5.87
CA PHE A 137 -5.01 -9.38 -5.12
C PHE A 137 -4.89 -8.04 -4.38
N ILE A 138 -5.16 -6.92 -5.07
CA ILE A 138 -5.13 -5.59 -4.47
C ILE A 138 -6.23 -5.39 -3.41
N HIS A 139 -7.45 -5.85 -3.69
CA HIS A 139 -8.53 -5.82 -2.70
C HIS A 139 -8.16 -6.60 -1.43
N SER A 140 -7.57 -7.78 -1.59
CA SER A 140 -7.17 -8.61 -0.45
C SER A 140 -6.01 -7.97 0.33
N LEU A 141 -5.01 -7.43 -0.37
CA LEU A 141 -3.90 -6.68 0.23
C LEU A 141 -4.38 -5.54 1.14
N LEU A 142 -5.30 -4.71 0.65
CA LEU A 142 -5.82 -3.57 1.41
C LEU A 142 -6.76 -3.99 2.54
N THR A 143 -7.37 -5.18 2.48
CA THR A 143 -8.17 -5.73 3.58
C THR A 143 -7.30 -6.10 4.80
N TYR A 144 -6.00 -6.37 4.60
CA TYR A 144 -5.06 -6.59 5.71
C TYR A 144 -4.61 -5.29 6.40
N SER A 145 -4.99 -4.12 5.87
CA SER A 145 -4.76 -2.84 6.53
C SER A 145 -5.52 -2.78 7.85
N THR A 146 -4.88 -2.24 8.89
CA THR A 146 -5.55 -1.94 10.18
C THR A 146 -6.55 -0.79 10.05
N PHE A 147 -6.43 0.01 8.98
CA PHE A 147 -7.36 1.06 8.63
C PHE A 147 -8.29 0.57 7.51
N ASN A 148 -9.58 0.90 7.57
CA ASN A 148 -10.55 0.45 6.56
C ASN A 148 -10.30 1.18 5.22
N ILE A 149 -9.62 0.50 4.29
CA ILE A 149 -9.30 1.03 2.96
C ILE A 149 -9.98 0.15 1.92
N THR A 150 -10.84 0.75 1.10
CA THR A 150 -11.49 0.10 -0.03
C THR A 150 -10.83 0.56 -1.33
N ALA A 151 -10.25 -0.37 -2.10
CA ALA A 151 -9.79 -0.05 -3.45
C ALA A 151 -10.96 0.20 -4.41
N LYS A 152 -10.84 1.22 -5.25
CA LYS A 152 -11.65 1.43 -6.45
C LYS A 152 -10.73 1.49 -7.66
N ILE A 153 -10.72 0.42 -8.44
CA ILE A 153 -9.79 0.26 -9.55
C ILE A 153 -10.37 0.92 -10.79
N ILE A 154 -9.61 1.86 -11.37
CA ILE A 154 -10.02 2.67 -12.51
C ILE A 154 -9.29 2.16 -13.75
N LYS A 155 -10.06 1.73 -14.74
CA LYS A 155 -9.53 1.39 -16.07
C LYS A 155 -9.48 2.67 -16.88
N SER A 156 -8.30 3.02 -17.39
CA SER A 156 -8.18 4.12 -18.35
C SER A 156 -9.12 3.86 -19.51
N PRO A 157 -9.88 4.86 -20.01
CA PRO A 157 -10.53 4.70 -21.30
C PRO A 157 -9.44 4.41 -22.32
N VAL A 158 -9.56 3.30 -23.04
CA VAL A 158 -8.70 3.04 -24.19
C VAL A 158 -8.94 4.20 -25.16
N LEU A 159 -7.96 5.10 -25.27
CA LEU A 159 -7.93 6.09 -26.33
C LEU A 159 -7.70 5.29 -27.62
N ASN A 160 -8.80 4.95 -28.29
CA ASN A 160 -8.77 4.44 -29.66
C ASN A 160 -8.29 5.53 -30.62
#